data_AF-A0A6C0F416-F1
#
_entry.id   AF-A0A6C0F416-F1
#
_cell.length_a   1.000
_cell.length_b   1.000
_cell.length_c   1.000
_cell.angle_alpha   90.00
_cell.angle_beta   90.00
_cell.angle_gamma   90.00
#
_symmetry.space_group_name_H-M   'P 1'
#
loop_
_entity.id
_entity.type
_entity.pdbx_description
1 polymer ?
#
loop_
_entity_poly.entity_id
_entity_poly.type
_entity_poly.pdbx_seq_one_letter_code
_entity_poly.pdbx_strand_id
1 'polypeptide(L)'
;MKPILIYNIIYIIIMVILSLIESIYIIYMFNYFKTEKYLSHPFDVFTKKIDFIDHSEKENHICSLGNIVGYLLAIWFIVRHYIDKKYVKRYNNIIIYGVLIGCIMTNMNALIYFIPILLIEKCLNKI
;
A
#
# COMPACT_ATOMS: atom_id res chain seq x y z
N MET A 1 -26.16 -24.84 -16.35
CA MET A 1 -26.08 -23.35 -16.33
C MET A 1 -25.85 -22.71 -14.96
N LYS A 2 -25.81 -23.45 -13.83
CA LYS A 2 -25.65 -22.88 -12.46
C LYS A 2 -24.22 -22.82 -11.86
N PRO A 3 -23.24 -23.69 -12.19
CA PRO A 3 -21.97 -23.70 -11.45
C PRO A 3 -21.05 -22.51 -11.77
N ILE A 4 -21.12 -21.99 -13.00
CA ILE A 4 -20.28 -20.87 -13.47
C ILE A 4 -20.63 -19.57 -12.74
N LEU A 5 -21.93 -19.32 -12.51
CA LEU A 5 -22.38 -18.11 -11.81
C LEU A 5 -21.93 -18.10 -10.35
N ILE A 6 -22.01 -19.25 -9.67
CA ILE A 6 -21.61 -19.40 -8.26
C ILE A 6 -20.10 -19.17 -8.13
N TYR A 7 -19.30 -19.74 -9.03
CA TYR A 7 -17.84 -19.54 -9.04
C TYR A 7 -17.47 -18.06 -9.20
N ASN A 8 -18.12 -17.35 -10.12
CA ASN A 8 -17.86 -15.93 -10.35
C ASN A 8 -18.21 -15.06 -9.13
N ILE A 9 -19.30 -15.36 -8.44
CA ILE A 9 -19.70 -14.64 -7.21
C ILE A 9 -18.67 -14.86 -6.10
N ILE A 10 -18.27 -16.12 -5.87
CA ILE A 10 -17.26 -16.46 -4.85
C ILE A 10 -15.95 -15.74 -5.16
N TYR A 11 -15.52 -15.73 -6.43
CA TYR A 11 -14.32 -15.03 -6.85
C TYR A 11 -14.37 -13.53 -6.53
N ILE A 12 -15.48 -12.85 -6.85
CA ILE A 12 -15.65 -11.42 -6.56
C ILE A 12 -15.58 -11.16 -5.05
N ILE A 13 -16.26 -11.98 -4.24
CA ILE A 13 -16.24 -11.84 -2.77
C ILE A 13 -14.82 -11.95 -2.23
N ILE A 14 -14.04 -12.94 -2.69
CA ILE A 14 -12.65 -13.12 -2.28
C ILE A 14 -11.81 -11.89 -2.62
N MET A 15 -11.96 -11.33 -3.83
CA MET A 15 -11.21 -10.15 -4.26
C MET A 15 -11.51 -8.91 -3.41
N VAL A 16 -12.78 -8.72 -3.02
CA VAL A 16 -13.20 -7.63 -2.14
C VAL A 16 -12.62 -7.82 -0.73
N ILE A 17 -12.70 -9.04 -0.18
CA ILE A 17 -12.14 -9.35 1.14
C ILE A 17 -10.63 -9.09 1.17
N LEU A 18 -9.89 -9.53 0.15
CA LEU A 18 -8.45 -9.27 0.06
C LEU A 18 -8.16 -7.77 0.05
N SER A 19 -8.92 -6.99 -0.72
CA SER A 19 -8.74 -5.54 -0.78
C SER A 19 -9.06 -4.84 0.55
N LEU A 20 -10.03 -5.35 1.32
CA LEU A 20 -10.30 -4.88 2.68
C LEU A 20 -9.15 -5.19 3.62
N ILE A 21 -8.58 -6.39 3.55
CA ILE A 21 -7.41 -6.78 4.35
C ILE A 21 -6.21 -5.90 4.00
N GLU A 22 -5.93 -5.68 2.71
CA GLU A 22 -4.86 -4.79 2.23
C GLU A 22 -5.04 -3.36 2.74
N SER A 23 -6.28 -2.86 2.72
CA SER A 23 -6.63 -1.52 3.22
C SER A 23 -6.39 -1.37 4.71
N ILE A 24 -6.87 -2.34 5.51
CA ILE A 24 -6.67 -2.34 6.97
C ILE A 24 -5.17 -2.45 7.29
N TYR A 25 -4.47 -3.37 6.61
CA TYR A 25 -3.05 -3.58 6.78
C TYR A 25 -2.24 -2.31 6.51
N ILE A 26 -2.45 -1.66 5.36
CA ILE A 26 -1.64 -0.48 5.01
C ILE A 26 -1.94 0.71 5.92
N ILE A 27 -3.20 0.93 6.31
CA ILE A 27 -3.57 1.96 7.30
C ILE A 27 -2.85 1.68 8.61
N TYR A 28 -2.95 0.45 9.12
CA TYR A 28 -2.32 0.05 10.37
C TYR A 28 -0.80 0.26 10.32
N MET A 29 -0.12 -0.29 9.32
CA MET A 29 1.33 -0.22 9.22
C MET A 29 1.85 1.20 9.01
N PHE A 30 1.18 2.02 8.21
CA PHE A 30 1.66 3.37 7.90
C PHE A 30 1.25 4.40 8.95
N ASN A 31 0.26 4.14 9.82
CA ASN A 31 -0.25 5.16 10.76
C ASN A 31 -0.22 4.76 12.24
N TYR A 32 -0.35 3.47 12.56
CA TYR A 32 -0.59 3.01 13.93
C TYR A 32 0.48 2.06 14.47
N PHE A 33 1.17 1.34 13.58
CA PHE A 33 2.21 0.39 13.98
C PHE A 33 3.38 1.13 14.65
N LYS A 34 3.71 0.74 15.88
CA LYS A 34 4.82 1.33 16.63
C LYS A 34 6.03 0.39 16.59
N THR A 35 7.21 0.94 16.38
CA THR A 35 8.46 0.19 16.44
C THR A 35 9.57 1.06 17.00
N GLU A 36 10.46 0.47 17.79
CA GLU A 36 11.69 1.15 18.25
C GLU A 36 12.80 1.08 17.19
N LYS A 37 12.65 0.19 16.21
CA LYS A 37 13.65 -0.02 15.15
C LYS A 37 13.47 1.00 14.04
N TYR A 38 14.42 1.91 13.97
CA TYR A 38 14.61 2.80 12.84
C TYR A 38 15.63 2.22 11.86
N LEU A 39 15.23 2.06 10.60
CA LEU A 39 16.13 1.67 9.52
C LEU A 39 16.67 2.93 8.84
N SER A 40 17.92 3.24 9.14
CA SER A 40 18.63 4.36 8.54
C SER A 40 18.59 4.27 7.02
N HIS A 41 18.22 5.36 6.39
CA HIS A 41 18.07 5.48 4.96
C HIS A 41 19.16 6.41 4.40
N PRO A 42 19.82 6.07 3.27
CA PRO A 42 20.96 6.86 2.77
C PRO A 42 20.66 8.34 2.54
N PHE A 43 19.39 8.68 2.26
CA PHE A 43 18.94 10.04 2.01
C PHE A 43 18.42 10.78 3.25
N ASP A 44 18.61 10.26 4.47
CA ASP A 44 18.10 10.87 5.72
C ASP A 44 18.56 12.31 5.95
N VAL A 45 19.79 12.63 5.51
CA VAL A 45 20.35 13.99 5.63
C VAL A 45 19.52 15.02 4.85
N PHE A 46 18.82 14.59 3.79
CA PHE A 46 17.96 15.44 2.97
C PHE A 46 16.53 15.45 3.49
N THR A 47 15.99 14.29 3.90
CA THR A 47 14.60 14.18 4.37
C THR A 47 14.36 14.89 5.70
N LYS A 48 15.36 14.90 6.61
CA LYS A 48 15.31 15.66 7.87
C LYS A 48 15.22 17.18 7.72
N LYS A 49 15.46 17.72 6.52
CA LYS A 49 15.36 19.17 6.25
C LYS A 49 13.96 19.59 5.83
N ILE A 50 13.05 18.64 5.63
CA ILE A 50 11.71 18.88 5.11
C ILE A 50 10.71 18.18 6.04
N ASP A 51 10.05 18.94 6.90
CA ASP A 51 9.14 18.45 7.96
C ASP A 51 8.10 17.44 7.47
N PHE A 52 7.64 17.58 6.22
CA PHE A 52 6.62 16.69 5.65
C PHE A 52 7.12 15.27 5.34
N ILE A 53 8.43 15.12 5.10
CA ILE A 53 9.10 13.84 4.83
C ILE A 53 10.06 13.42 5.96
N ASP A 54 10.19 14.24 7.01
CA ASP A 54 10.85 13.86 8.25
C ASP A 54 10.05 12.79 8.99
N HIS A 55 10.78 11.86 9.60
CA HIS A 55 10.29 10.65 10.25
C HIS A 55 11.09 10.30 11.51
N SER A 56 11.94 11.23 11.98
CA SER A 56 12.87 11.04 13.10
C SER A 56 12.17 10.99 14.48
N GLU A 57 11.09 11.73 14.66
CA GLU A 57 10.39 11.84 15.97
C GLU A 57 9.12 10.98 16.08
N LYS A 58 8.81 10.15 15.08
CA LYS A 58 7.57 9.38 15.04
C LYS A 58 7.75 7.95 15.51
N GLU A 59 6.84 7.47 16.36
CA GLU A 59 6.83 6.10 16.90
C GLU A 59 6.73 4.99 15.83
N ASN A 60 6.13 5.30 14.68
CA ASN A 60 6.04 4.38 13.55
C ASN A 60 7.22 4.53 12.57
N HIS A 61 8.04 5.56 12.76
CA HIS A 61 9.08 6.02 11.86
C HIS A 61 8.61 6.17 10.40
N ILE A 62 7.36 6.56 10.16
CA ILE A 62 6.82 6.88 8.82
C ILE A 62 6.54 8.38 8.73
N CYS A 63 6.99 9.03 7.67
CA CYS A 63 6.80 10.47 7.50
C CYS A 63 5.33 10.85 7.25
N SER A 64 5.01 12.15 7.39
CA SER A 64 3.62 12.63 7.23
C SER A 64 3.06 12.36 5.83
N LEU A 65 3.90 12.49 4.79
CA LEU A 65 3.54 12.08 3.43
C LEU A 65 3.19 10.58 3.38
N GLY A 66 4.01 9.72 4.00
CA GLY A 66 3.76 8.29 4.08
C GLY A 66 2.42 7.97 4.72
N ASN A 67 2.12 8.59 5.87
CA ASN A 67 0.83 8.44 6.56
C ASN A 67 -0.37 8.71 5.62
N ILE A 68 -0.32 9.83 4.89
CA ILE A 68 -1.35 10.22 3.91
C ILE A 68 -1.44 9.19 2.77
N VAL A 69 -0.30 8.76 2.23
CA VAL A 69 -0.24 7.73 1.19
C VAL A 69 -0.89 6.42 1.67
N GLY A 70 -0.71 6.05 2.94
CA GLY A 70 -1.37 4.88 3.53
C GLY A 70 -2.90 4.95 3.43
N TYR A 71 -3.50 6.09 3.76
CA TYR A 71 -4.95 6.29 3.61
C TYR A 71 -5.39 6.32 2.14
N LEU A 72 -4.63 7.01 1.27
CA LEU A 72 -4.94 7.07 -0.16
C LEU A 72 -4.88 5.68 -0.83
N LEU A 73 -3.91 4.85 -0.45
CA LEU A 73 -3.81 3.47 -0.92
C LEU A 73 -5.00 2.61 -0.47
N ALA A 74 -5.41 2.73 0.79
CA ALA A 74 -6.60 2.04 1.28
C ALA A 74 -7.86 2.44 0.49
N ILE A 75 -8.05 3.74 0.23
CA ILE A 75 -9.13 4.22 -0.62
C ILE A 75 -9.03 3.61 -2.02
N TRP A 76 -7.83 3.59 -2.62
CA TRP A 76 -7.59 3.00 -3.93
C TRP A 76 -8.00 1.52 -3.99
N PHE A 77 -7.63 0.70 -3.00
CA PHE A 77 -7.96 -0.72 -2.96
C PHE A 77 -9.48 -0.99 -2.92
N ILE A 78 -10.27 -0.08 -2.37
CA ILE A 78 -11.73 -0.16 -2.38
C ILE A 78 -12.31 0.37 -3.70
N VAL A 79 -11.88 1.56 -4.12
CA VAL A 79 -12.43 2.25 -5.30
C VAL A 79 -12.15 1.47 -6.59
N ARG A 80 -11.03 0.74 -6.69
CA ARG A 80 -10.67 -0.01 -7.90
C ARG A 80 -11.72 -1.04 -8.33
N HIS A 81 -12.56 -1.55 -7.43
CA HIS A 81 -13.62 -2.51 -7.75
C HIS A 81 -14.77 -1.89 -8.58
N TYR A 82 -14.87 -0.56 -8.58
CA TYR A 82 -15.88 0.18 -9.35
C TYR A 82 -15.35 0.69 -10.70
N ILE A 83 -14.08 0.47 -11.00
CA ILE A 83 -13.44 0.89 -12.25
C ILE A 83 -13.47 -0.29 -13.24
N ASP A 84 -13.61 0.01 -14.53
CA ASP A 84 -13.53 -0.98 -15.59
C ASP A 84 -12.20 -1.77 -15.53
N LYS A 85 -12.31 -3.10 -15.52
CA LYS A 85 -11.17 -4.05 -15.41
C LYS A 85 -10.05 -3.74 -16.40
N LYS A 86 -10.37 -3.22 -17.59
CA LYS A 86 -9.37 -2.87 -18.61
C LYS A 86 -8.41 -1.75 -18.16
N TYR A 87 -8.85 -0.87 -17.25
CA TYR A 87 -8.05 0.25 -16.75
C TYR A 87 -7.45 -0.02 -15.37
N VAL A 88 -8.14 -0.81 -14.52
CA VAL A 88 -7.71 -1.11 -13.15
C VAL A 88 -6.27 -1.59 -13.11
N LYS A 89 -5.90 -2.57 -13.95
CA LYS A 89 -4.53 -3.13 -13.95
C LYS A 89 -3.47 -2.06 -14.23
N ARG A 90 -3.71 -1.17 -15.18
CA ARG A 90 -2.77 -0.09 -15.53
C ARG A 90 -2.61 0.89 -14.39
N TYR A 91 -3.72 1.40 -13.85
CA TYR A 91 -3.67 2.38 -12.75
C TYR A 91 -3.10 1.78 -11.47
N ASN A 92 -3.46 0.54 -11.16
CA ASN A 92 -2.93 -0.17 -10.01
C ASN A 92 -1.41 -0.30 -10.09
N ASN A 93 -0.87 -0.71 -11.23
CA ASN A 93 0.58 -0.78 -11.43
C ASN A 93 1.25 0.59 -11.25
N ILE A 94 0.70 1.65 -11.85
CA ILE A 94 1.25 3.00 -11.72
C ILE A 94 1.29 3.43 -10.24
N ILE A 95 0.18 3.24 -9.51
CA ILE A 95 0.07 3.62 -8.11
C ILE A 95 1.02 2.79 -7.24
N ILE A 96 1.01 1.47 -7.37
CA ILE A 96 1.84 0.55 -6.56
C ILE A 96 3.33 0.80 -6.81
N TYR A 97 3.77 0.91 -8.07
CA TYR A 97 5.17 1.20 -8.36
C TYR A 97 5.55 2.64 -7.99
N GLY A 98 4.65 3.60 -8.12
CA GLY A 98 4.86 4.97 -7.65
C GLY A 98 5.10 5.02 -6.13
N VAL A 99 4.28 4.32 -5.35
CA VAL A 99 4.47 4.22 -3.89
C VAL A 99 5.76 3.46 -3.55
N LEU A 100 6.09 2.39 -4.27
CA LEU A 100 7.35 1.67 -4.07
C LEU A 100 8.57 2.60 -4.25
N ILE A 101 8.60 3.37 -5.34
CA ILE A 101 9.67 4.34 -5.58
C ILE A 101 9.68 5.39 -4.46
N GLY A 102 8.51 5.90 -4.06
CA GLY A 102 8.40 6.84 -2.94
C GLY A 102 8.98 6.29 -1.65
N CYS A 103 8.71 5.02 -1.30
CA CYS A 103 9.27 4.35 -0.13
C CYS A 103 10.80 4.25 -0.23
N ILE A 104 11.33 3.81 -1.38
CA ILE A 104 12.78 3.71 -1.64
C ILE A 104 13.49 5.07 -1.56
N MET A 105 12.78 6.16 -1.82
CA MET A 105 13.36 7.51 -1.78
C MET A 105 13.28 8.18 -0.41
N THR A 106 12.33 7.75 0.43
CA THR A 106 11.99 8.52 1.64
C THR A 106 12.19 7.75 2.94
N ASN A 107 12.01 6.43 2.95
CA ASN A 107 11.88 5.69 4.19
C ASN A 107 12.02 4.17 4.05
N MET A 108 13.03 3.57 4.68
CA MET A 108 13.24 2.11 4.65
C MET A 108 12.20 1.32 5.47
N ASN A 109 11.68 1.87 6.57
CA ASN A 109 10.59 1.22 7.32
C ASN A 109 9.33 1.11 6.44
N ALA A 110 8.96 2.20 5.76
CA ALA A 110 7.84 2.22 4.82
C ALA A 110 8.01 1.18 3.71
N LEU A 111 9.23 1.05 3.17
CA LEU A 111 9.55 0.04 2.16
C LEU A 111 9.26 -1.38 2.67
N ILE A 112 9.77 -1.73 3.85
CA ILE A 112 9.54 -3.06 4.44
C ILE A 112 8.05 -3.31 4.67
N TYR A 113 7.35 -2.33 5.22
CA TYR A 113 5.92 -2.45 5.49
C TYR A 113 5.10 -2.58 4.22
N PHE A 114 5.59 -2.07 3.09
CA PHE A 114 4.95 -2.17 1.80
C PHE A 114 5.21 -3.50 1.07
N ILE A 115 6.19 -4.30 1.50
CA ILE A 115 6.51 -5.59 0.84
C ILE A 115 5.31 -6.54 0.77
N PRO A 116 4.52 -6.77 1.85
CA PRO A 116 3.37 -7.65 1.78
C PRO A 116 2.34 -7.24 0.73
N ILE A 117 2.08 -5.93 0.58
CA ILE A 117 1.21 -5.40 -0.47
C ILE A 117 1.77 -5.74 -1.85
N LEU A 118 3.06 -5.53 -2.10
CA LEU A 118 3.69 -5.86 -3.40
C LEU A 118 3.54 -7.34 -3.76
N LEU A 119 3.65 -8.23 -2.77
CA LEU A 119 3.50 -9.67 -2.98
C LEU A 119 2.07 -10.04 -3.33
N ILE A 120 1.09 -9.51 -2.58
CA ILE A 120 -0.34 -9.74 -2.84
C ILE A 120 -0.70 -9.23 -4.23
N GLU A 121 -0.29 -8.00 -4.57
CA GLU A 121 -0.56 -7.40 -5.86
C GLU A 121 0.07 -8.18 -7.02
N LYS A 122 1.29 -8.71 -6.87
CA LYS A 122 1.90 -9.57 -7.88
C LYS A 122 1.15 -10.89 -8.05
N CYS A 123 0.61 -11.46 -6.97
CA CYS A 123 -0.22 -12.67 -7.03
C CYS A 123 -1.57 -12.40 -7.70
N LEU A 124 -2.22 -11.28 -7.38
CA LEU A 124 -3.50 -10.88 -7.95
C LEU A 124 -3.39 -10.52 -9.44
N ASN A 125 -2.33 -9.83 -9.87
CA ASN A 125 -2.16 -9.43 -11.26
C ASN A 125 -1.84 -10.57 -12.25
N LYS A 126 -1.56 -11.78 -11.72
CA LYS A 126 -1.43 -13.01 -12.52
C LYS A 126 -2.78 -13.67 -12.84
N ILE A 127 -3.84 -13.23 -12.16
CA ILE A 127 -5.22 -13.71 -12.33
C ILE A 127 -5.98 -12.72 -13.22
#